data_AF-A0A1F9ZJF6-F1
#
_entry.id   AF-A0A1F9ZJF6-F1
#
_cell.length_a   1.000
_cell.length_b   1.000
_cell.length_c   1.000
_cell.angle_alpha   90.00
_cell.angle_beta   90.00
_cell.angle_gamma   90.00
#
_symmetry.space_group_name_H-M   'P 1'
#
loop_
_entity.id
_entity.type
_entity.pdbx_description
1 polymer ?
#
loop_
_entity_poly.entity_id
_entity_poly.type
_entity_poly.pdbx_seq_one_letter_code
_entity_poly.pdbx_strand_id
1 'polypeptide(L)'
;MSSILQVVAGLAIIFFLPGFMLINMMFPRRGELDPEYDLIYRCALGMGTSVVIAILAGFALNAISTEEQGYVTAGPLWTVLISLTGVFAILGWFRGAYPRLGYIHPVLYRVPTHKGEPRTIGNDFAKKRRLESLVIERERLLKDVEKYTERSATSNPQRKLYYRKVAENTRERISEVNDELKKLGREAR
;
A
#
# COMPACT_ATOMS: atom_id res chain seq x y z
N MET A 1 -29.00 15.72 -32.24
CA MET A 1 -29.44 15.70 -30.84
C MET A 1 -28.63 14.64 -30.11
N SER A 2 -27.65 15.03 -29.30
CA SER A 2 -26.91 14.06 -28.47
C SER A 2 -27.86 13.53 -27.40
N SER A 3 -28.08 12.22 -27.41
CA SER A 3 -28.86 11.57 -26.35
C SER A 3 -28.13 11.74 -25.02
N ILE A 4 -28.86 11.88 -23.90
CA ILE A 4 -28.28 12.03 -22.56
C ILE A 4 -27.19 10.97 -22.29
N LEU A 5 -27.41 9.75 -22.78
CA LEU A 5 -26.44 8.65 -22.71
C LEU A 5 -25.08 8.97 -23.36
N GLN A 6 -25.08 9.66 -24.49
CA GLN A 6 -23.85 10.04 -25.20
C GLN A 6 -23.06 11.08 -24.41
N VAL A 7 -23.75 12.02 -23.77
CA VAL A 7 -23.12 13.03 -22.91
C VAL A 7 -22.48 12.37 -21.70
N VAL A 8 -23.19 11.47 -21.03
CA VAL A 8 -22.68 10.72 -19.87
C VAL A 8 -21.49 9.84 -20.27
N ALA A 9 -21.57 9.14 -21.41
CA ALA A 9 -20.48 8.31 -21.90
C ALA A 9 -19.23 9.14 -22.25
N GLY A 10 -19.42 10.30 -22.91
CA GLY A 10 -18.34 11.25 -23.19
C GLY A 10 -17.69 11.77 -21.91
N LEU A 11 -18.50 12.12 -20.91
CA LEU A 11 -17.99 12.57 -19.60
C LEU A 11 -17.17 11.46 -18.93
N ALA A 12 -17.65 10.23 -18.93
CA ALA A 12 -16.94 9.09 -18.36
C ALA A 12 -15.62 8.80 -19.08
N ILE A 13 -15.59 8.89 -20.41
CA ILE A 13 -14.38 8.65 -21.21
C ILE A 13 -13.34 9.74 -21.02
N ILE A 14 -13.74 11.01 -20.92
CA ILE A 14 -12.80 12.12 -20.79
C ILE A 14 -12.29 12.25 -19.35
N PHE A 15 -13.18 12.13 -18.37
CA PHE A 15 -12.86 12.45 -16.97
C PHE A 15 -12.56 11.24 -16.09
N PHE A 16 -12.72 10.00 -16.55
CA PHE A 16 -12.57 8.86 -15.65
C PHE A 16 -11.87 7.63 -16.24
N LEU A 17 -12.40 7.07 -17.33
CA LEU A 17 -12.06 5.73 -17.81
C LEU A 17 -10.56 5.51 -18.10
N PRO A 18 -9.91 6.28 -18.99
CA PRO A 18 -8.54 5.99 -19.39
C PRO A 18 -7.57 6.14 -18.21
N GLY A 19 -7.76 7.16 -17.38
CA GLY A 19 -6.94 7.36 -16.18
C GLY A 19 -7.18 6.28 -15.13
N PHE A 20 -8.43 5.93 -14.85
CA PHE A 20 -8.75 4.86 -13.90
C PHE A 20 -8.18 3.49 -14.33
N MET A 21 -8.26 3.16 -15.63
CA MET A 21 -7.65 1.94 -16.15
C MET A 21 -6.12 1.97 -16.10
N LEU A 22 -5.50 3.12 -16.35
CA LEU A 22 -4.06 3.30 -16.18
C LEU A 22 -3.63 3.06 -14.73
N ILE A 23 -4.33 3.66 -13.76
CA ILE A 23 -4.02 3.49 -12.33
C ILE A 23 -4.20 2.03 -11.91
N ASN A 24 -5.25 1.35 -12.37
CA ASN A 24 -5.43 -0.08 -12.10
C ASN A 24 -4.33 -0.94 -12.73
N MET A 25 -3.85 -0.57 -13.92
CA MET A 25 -2.71 -1.24 -14.56
C MET A 25 -1.40 -1.03 -13.78
N MET A 26 -1.14 0.19 -13.33
CA MET A 26 0.06 0.54 -12.56
C MET A 26 0.07 -0.13 -11.18
N PHE A 27 -1.08 -0.08 -10.49
CA PHE A 27 -1.27 -0.59 -9.14
C PHE A 27 -2.32 -1.73 -9.16
N PRO A 28 -1.97 -2.96 -9.54
CA PRO A 28 -2.94 -4.04 -9.68
C PRO A 28 -3.49 -4.59 -8.34
N ARG A 29 -2.80 -4.44 -7.20
CA ARG A 29 -3.28 -5.02 -5.94
C ARG A 29 -4.11 -4.03 -5.14
N ARG A 30 -5.15 -4.54 -4.48
CA ARG A 30 -5.92 -3.75 -3.52
C ARG A 30 -5.04 -3.33 -2.35
N GLY A 31 -5.14 -2.06 -1.96
CA GLY A 31 -4.39 -1.49 -0.85
C GLY A 31 -2.93 -1.15 -1.19
N GLU A 32 -2.55 -1.09 -2.46
CA GLU A 32 -1.22 -0.63 -2.89
C GLU A 32 -1.03 0.88 -2.77
N LEU A 33 -2.09 1.65 -3.02
CA LEU A 33 -2.06 3.12 -2.92
C LEU A 33 -2.29 3.56 -1.47
N ASP A 34 -3.33 3.01 -0.85
CA ASP A 34 -3.67 3.24 0.55
C ASP A 34 -4.48 2.04 1.09
N PRO A 35 -4.12 1.43 2.23
CA PRO A 35 -4.87 0.30 2.78
C PRO A 35 -6.35 0.58 3.09
N GLU A 36 -6.68 1.79 3.55
CA GLU A 36 -8.05 2.14 3.99
C GLU A 36 -8.89 2.73 2.85
N TYR A 37 -8.29 3.65 2.07
CA TYR A 37 -9.01 4.42 1.06
C TYR A 37 -8.55 4.12 -0.38
N ASP A 38 -8.02 2.92 -0.64
CA ASP A 38 -7.51 2.50 -1.96
C ASP A 38 -8.45 2.88 -3.12
N LEU A 39 -9.75 2.62 -2.96
CA LEU A 39 -10.74 2.94 -3.99
C LEU A 39 -10.87 4.44 -4.23
N ILE A 40 -10.86 5.25 -3.16
CA ILE A 40 -10.98 6.71 -3.25
C ILE A 40 -9.75 7.26 -3.95
N TYR A 41 -8.54 6.81 -3.57
CA TYR A 41 -7.30 7.22 -4.21
C TYR A 41 -7.26 6.80 -5.68
N ARG A 42 -7.67 5.58 -6.02
CA ARG A 42 -7.77 5.12 -7.42
C ARG A 42 -8.74 5.97 -8.23
N CYS A 43 -9.88 6.33 -7.66
CA CYS A 43 -10.86 7.18 -8.33
C CYS A 43 -10.32 8.60 -8.51
N ALA A 44 -9.75 9.21 -7.48
CA ALA A 44 -9.23 10.57 -7.54
C ALA A 44 -8.03 10.70 -8.49
N LEU A 45 -7.04 9.80 -8.36
CA LEU A 45 -5.89 9.73 -9.26
C LEU A 45 -6.34 9.36 -10.68
N GLY A 46 -7.31 8.46 -10.81
CA GLY A 46 -7.90 8.09 -12.09
C GLY A 46 -8.54 9.28 -12.79
N MET A 47 -9.31 10.11 -12.06
CA MET A 47 -9.89 11.33 -12.63
C MET A 47 -8.82 12.32 -13.10
N GLY A 48 -7.85 12.62 -12.24
CA GLY A 48 -6.77 13.55 -12.56
C GLY A 48 -5.94 13.09 -13.77
N THR A 49 -5.55 11.81 -13.78
CA THR A 49 -4.79 11.22 -14.90
C THR A 49 -5.61 11.13 -16.19
N SER A 50 -6.92 10.92 -16.10
CA SER A 50 -7.80 10.88 -17.27
C SER A 50 -7.80 12.21 -18.03
N VAL A 51 -7.88 13.33 -17.30
CA VAL A 51 -7.82 14.67 -17.90
C VAL A 51 -6.46 14.90 -18.58
N VAL A 52 -5.36 14.51 -17.94
CA VAL A 52 -4.02 14.63 -18.51
C VAL A 52 -3.90 13.80 -19.79
N ILE A 53 -4.38 12.55 -19.78
CA ILE A 53 -4.38 11.68 -20.96
C ILE A 53 -5.21 12.29 -22.10
N ALA A 54 -6.40 12.82 -21.81
CA ALA A 54 -7.25 13.44 -22.82
C ALA A 54 -6.58 14.65 -23.48
N ILE A 55 -5.92 15.50 -22.69
CA ILE A 55 -5.16 16.65 -23.19
C ILE A 55 -4.00 16.18 -24.07
N LEU A 56 -3.20 15.21 -23.60
CA LEU A 56 -2.08 14.66 -24.36
C LEU A 56 -2.52 13.98 -25.66
N ALA A 57 -3.64 13.25 -25.63
CA ALA A 57 -4.22 12.64 -26.83
C ALA A 57 -4.68 13.70 -27.84
N GLY A 58 -5.29 14.79 -27.37
CA GLY A 58 -5.65 15.93 -28.21
C GLY A 58 -4.41 16.58 -28.86
N PHE A 59 -3.35 16.82 -28.09
CA PHE A 59 -2.10 17.35 -28.62
C PHE A 59 -1.45 16.40 -29.64
N ALA A 60 -1.42 15.09 -29.35
CA ALA A 60 -0.86 14.10 -30.27
C ALA A 60 -1.64 14.02 -31.59
N LEU A 61 -2.98 14.03 -31.52
CA LEU A 61 -3.84 14.08 -32.70
C LEU A 61 -3.61 15.36 -33.52
N ASN A 62 -3.46 16.50 -32.85
CA ASN A 62 -3.15 17.75 -33.51
C ASN A 62 -1.79 17.72 -34.21
N ALA A 63 -0.76 17.18 -33.56
CA ALA A 63 0.60 17.10 -34.09
C ALA A 63 0.74 16.15 -35.29
N ILE A 64 -0.09 15.10 -35.36
CA ILE A 64 -0.12 14.14 -36.48
C ILE A 64 -0.97 14.66 -37.64
N SER A 65 -1.82 15.66 -37.40
CA SER A 65 -2.72 16.18 -38.43
C SER A 65 -1.95 16.87 -39.55
N THR A 66 -2.20 16.41 -40.78
CA THR A 66 -1.76 17.05 -42.02
C THR A 66 -2.84 17.95 -42.64
N GLU A 67 -4.04 17.96 -42.06
CA GLU A 67 -5.15 18.84 -42.47
C GLU A 67 -5.18 20.15 -41.66
N GLU A 68 -5.60 21.24 -42.30
CA GLU A 68 -5.64 22.59 -41.71
C GLU A 68 -6.55 22.71 -40.47
N GLN A 69 -7.55 21.83 -40.32
CA GLN A 69 -8.50 21.87 -39.20
C GLN A 69 -8.05 21.04 -37.98
N GLY A 70 -6.98 20.24 -38.10
CA GLY A 70 -6.53 19.36 -37.02
C GLY A 70 -7.41 18.10 -36.83
N TYR A 71 -6.83 16.96 -36.43
CA TYR A 71 -7.60 15.76 -36.06
C TYR A 71 -8.25 15.84 -34.67
N VAL A 72 -8.30 17.01 -34.04
CA VAL A 72 -8.95 17.23 -32.74
C VAL A 72 -10.47 17.37 -32.92
N THR A 73 -11.08 16.39 -33.58
CA THR A 73 -12.52 16.27 -33.73
C THR A 73 -13.04 15.13 -32.86
N ALA A 74 -14.34 15.08 -32.63
CA ALA A 74 -14.94 14.11 -31.69
C ALA A 74 -14.65 12.64 -32.08
N GLY A 75 -14.64 12.32 -33.37
CA GLY A 75 -14.44 10.94 -33.87
C GLY A 75 -13.05 10.36 -33.55
N PRO A 76 -11.96 10.99 -34.03
CA PRO A 76 -10.60 10.54 -33.74
C PRO A 76 -10.29 10.51 -32.24
N LEU A 77 -10.73 11.53 -31.49
CA LEU A 77 -10.50 11.60 -30.06
C LEU A 77 -11.19 10.45 -29.31
N TRP A 78 -12.44 10.13 -29.65
CA TRP A 78 -13.13 8.96 -29.10
C TRP A 78 -12.40 7.65 -29.40
N THR A 79 -11.97 7.47 -30.65
CA THR A 79 -11.24 6.27 -31.09
C THR A 79 -9.95 6.09 -30.30
N VAL A 80 -9.16 7.15 -30.14
CA VAL A 80 -7.89 7.09 -29.38
C VAL A 80 -8.13 6.81 -27.90
N LEU A 81 -9.08 7.47 -27.26
CA LEU A 81 -9.34 7.26 -25.82
C LEU A 81 -9.90 5.87 -25.53
N ILE A 82 -10.79 5.35 -26.38
CA ILE A 82 -11.32 3.98 -26.24
C ILE A 82 -10.20 2.96 -26.47
N SER A 83 -9.40 3.14 -27.52
CA SER A 83 -8.22 2.31 -27.82
C SER A 83 -7.30 2.23 -26.60
N LEU A 84 -6.92 3.38 -26.07
CA LEU A 84 -6.00 3.47 -24.94
C LEU A 84 -6.59 2.86 -23.67
N THR A 85 -7.87 3.10 -23.40
CA THR A 85 -8.59 2.47 -22.29
C THR A 85 -8.58 0.94 -22.41
N GLY A 86 -8.83 0.41 -23.61
CA GLY A 86 -8.77 -1.02 -23.90
C GLY A 86 -7.37 -1.60 -23.67
N VAL A 87 -6.32 -0.93 -24.15
CA VAL A 87 -4.93 -1.33 -23.94
C VAL A 87 -4.60 -1.38 -22.44
N PHE A 88 -4.93 -0.35 -21.67
CA PHE A 88 -4.69 -0.33 -20.23
C PHE A 88 -5.48 -1.41 -19.49
N ALA A 89 -6.73 -1.67 -19.89
CA ALA A 89 -7.53 -2.74 -19.31
C ALA A 89 -6.92 -4.12 -19.59
N ILE A 90 -6.46 -4.38 -20.82
CA ILE A 90 -5.82 -5.64 -21.20
C ILE A 90 -4.50 -5.83 -20.42
N LEU A 91 -3.65 -4.80 -20.38
CA LEU A 91 -2.38 -4.84 -19.65
C LEU A 91 -2.60 -4.99 -18.14
N GLY A 92 -3.58 -4.27 -17.59
CA GLY A 92 -3.98 -4.40 -16.18
C GLY A 92 -4.50 -5.80 -15.87
N TRP A 93 -5.27 -6.39 -16.77
CA TRP A 93 -5.74 -7.78 -16.64
C TRP A 93 -4.58 -8.77 -16.65
N PHE A 94 -3.61 -8.64 -17.56
CA PHE A 94 -2.40 -9.48 -17.56
C PHE A 94 -1.57 -9.33 -16.28
N ARG A 95 -1.59 -8.17 -15.64
CA ARG A 95 -0.93 -7.91 -14.34
C ARG A 95 -1.76 -8.34 -13.13
N GLY A 96 -2.99 -8.84 -13.33
CA GLY A 96 -3.89 -9.30 -12.28
C GLY A 96 -4.64 -8.19 -11.54
N ALA A 97 -4.85 -7.03 -12.17
CA ALA A 97 -5.59 -5.90 -11.58
C ALA A 97 -7.08 -6.19 -11.33
N TYR A 98 -7.65 -7.18 -12.03
CA TYR A 98 -9.09 -7.47 -12.02
C TYR A 98 -9.39 -8.92 -11.59
N PRO A 99 -9.10 -9.31 -10.33
CA PRO A 99 -9.38 -10.67 -9.84
C PRO A 99 -10.88 -11.01 -9.86
N ARG A 100 -11.75 -9.99 -9.82
CA ARG A 100 -13.22 -10.16 -9.94
C ARG A 100 -13.65 -10.76 -11.28
N LEU A 101 -12.85 -10.66 -12.34
CA LEU A 101 -13.17 -11.30 -13.62
C LEU A 101 -13.18 -12.84 -13.49
N GLY A 102 -12.50 -13.40 -12.48
CA GLY A 102 -12.57 -14.82 -12.15
C GLY A 102 -13.96 -15.30 -11.75
N TYR A 103 -14.85 -14.41 -11.27
CA TYR A 103 -16.25 -14.76 -10.97
C TYR A 103 -17.09 -15.00 -12.22
N ILE A 104 -16.71 -14.39 -13.35
CA ILE A 104 -17.40 -14.58 -14.64
C ILE A 104 -16.92 -15.87 -15.29
N HIS A 105 -15.59 -16.09 -15.28
CA HIS A 105 -15.02 -17.33 -15.82
C HIS A 105 -13.65 -17.63 -15.19
N PRO A 106 -13.35 -18.88 -14.78
CA PRO A 106 -12.10 -19.24 -14.10
C PRO A 106 -10.84 -18.96 -14.93
N VAL A 107 -10.92 -19.06 -16.27
CA VAL A 107 -9.80 -18.73 -17.19
C VAL A 107 -9.43 -17.23 -17.17
N LEU A 108 -10.35 -16.36 -16.75
CA LEU A 108 -10.10 -14.93 -16.63
C LEU A 108 -9.39 -14.56 -15.32
N TYR A 109 -9.24 -15.49 -14.38
CA TYR A 109 -8.52 -15.24 -13.15
C TYR A 109 -7.01 -15.15 -13.40
N ARG A 110 -6.40 -14.07 -12.92
CA ARG A 110 -4.95 -13.84 -12.97
C ARG A 110 -4.50 -13.45 -11.56
N VAL A 111 -3.47 -14.12 -11.05
CA VAL A 111 -2.87 -13.77 -9.77
C VAL A 111 -2.13 -12.44 -9.92
N PRO A 112 -2.35 -11.45 -9.05
CA PRO A 112 -1.63 -10.18 -9.13
C PRO A 112 -0.13 -10.38 -8.95
N THR A 113 0.66 -9.77 -9.85
CA THR A 113 2.12 -9.92 -9.89
C THR A 113 2.77 -9.48 -8.57
N HIS A 114 3.59 -10.35 -7.96
CA HIS A 114 4.33 -10.06 -6.74
C HIS A 114 5.54 -9.14 -7.03
N LYS A 115 5.52 -7.92 -6.49
CA LYS A 115 6.72 -7.13 -6.20
C LYS A 115 6.52 -6.38 -4.88
N GLY A 116 7.05 -6.95 -3.81
CA GLY A 116 7.05 -6.35 -2.47
C GLY A 116 5.92 -6.82 -1.57
N GLU A 117 6.26 -7.00 -0.29
CA GLU A 117 5.28 -7.09 0.79
C GLU A 117 4.37 -5.86 0.70
N PRO A 118 3.04 -6.01 0.88
CA PRO A 118 2.17 -4.85 1.02
C PRO A 118 2.75 -3.97 2.13
N ARG A 119 2.82 -2.65 1.92
CA ARG A 119 3.08 -1.70 3.02
C ARG A 119 1.86 -1.68 3.94
N THR A 120 1.62 -2.77 4.67
CA THR A 120 0.65 -2.86 5.75
C THR A 120 1.19 -2.04 6.92
N ILE A 121 0.95 -0.74 6.91
CA ILE A 121 1.35 0.15 8.00
C ILE A 121 0.12 0.88 8.52
N GLY A 122 -0.54 0.25 9.47
CA GLY A 122 -1.38 0.92 10.46
C GLY A 122 -1.13 0.28 11.82
N ASN A 123 -1.38 -1.02 11.90
CA ASN A 123 -1.20 -1.79 13.15
C ASN A 123 0.10 -2.62 13.18
N ASP A 124 0.52 -3.21 12.06
CA ASP A 124 1.71 -4.09 12.04
C ASP A 124 3.03 -3.35 12.21
N PHE A 125 3.19 -2.13 11.68
CA PHE A 125 4.40 -1.34 11.92
C PHE A 125 4.52 -0.89 13.38
N ALA A 126 3.42 -0.42 13.99
CA ALA A 126 3.40 -0.06 15.40
C ALA A 126 3.68 -1.28 16.27
N LYS A 127 3.09 -2.44 15.94
CA LYS A 127 3.37 -3.72 16.58
C LYS A 127 4.82 -4.16 16.40
N LYS A 128 5.38 -4.06 15.19
CA LYS A 128 6.78 -4.41 14.88
C LYS A 128 7.77 -3.49 15.59
N ARG A 129 7.53 -2.18 15.57
CA ARG A 129 8.34 -1.20 16.29
C ARG A 129 8.26 -1.43 17.80
N ARG A 130 7.08 -1.79 18.32
CA ARG A 130 6.89 -2.16 19.73
C ARG A 130 7.60 -3.46 20.08
N LEU A 131 7.54 -4.48 19.22
CA LEU A 131 8.32 -5.71 19.34
C LEU A 131 9.82 -5.42 19.36
N GLU A 132 10.32 -4.64 18.41
CA GLU A 132 11.73 -4.22 18.35
C GLU A 132 12.14 -3.46 19.62
N SER A 133 11.31 -2.53 20.11
CA SER A 133 11.59 -1.81 21.36
C SER A 133 11.61 -2.73 22.58
N LEU A 134 10.70 -3.69 22.67
CA LEU A 134 10.64 -4.65 23.78
C LEU A 134 11.83 -5.63 23.76
N VAL A 135 12.28 -6.04 22.57
CA VAL A 135 13.50 -6.87 22.42
C VAL A 135 14.74 -6.09 22.86
N ILE A 136 14.88 -4.83 22.45
CA ILE A 136 15.99 -3.96 22.87
C ILE A 136 15.95 -3.70 24.38
N GLU A 137 14.76 -3.46 24.95
CA GLU A 137 14.57 -3.29 26.40
C GLU A 137 15.00 -4.55 27.15
N ARG A 138 14.56 -5.74 26.70
CA ARG A 138 14.95 -7.03 27.28
C ARG A 138 16.46 -7.24 27.28
N GLU A 139 17.14 -6.94 26.18
CA GLU A 139 18.61 -7.08 26.10
C GLU A 139 19.33 -6.14 27.07
N ARG A 140 18.85 -4.90 27.23
CA ARG A 140 19.42 -3.95 28.21
C ARG A 140 19.22 -4.44 29.63
N LEU A 141 17.99 -4.85 29.97
CA LEU A 141 17.66 -5.34 31.31
C LEU A 141 18.48 -6.59 31.67
N LEU A 142 18.72 -7.50 30.74
CA LEU A 142 19.56 -8.68 30.97
C LEU A 142 21.00 -8.29 31.32
N LYS A 143 21.60 -7.34 30.59
CA LYS A 143 22.93 -6.81 30.89
C LYS A 143 22.99 -6.09 32.25
N ASP A 144 21.93 -5.37 32.61
CA ASP A 144 21.83 -4.69 33.90
C ASP A 144 21.74 -5.70 35.06
N VAL A 145 20.94 -6.76 34.92
CA VAL A 145 20.87 -7.84 35.92
C VAL A 145 22.26 -8.44 36.14
N GLU A 146 22.96 -8.81 35.07
CA GLU A 146 24.31 -9.38 35.14
C GLU A 146 25.25 -8.45 35.92
N LYS A 147 25.32 -7.18 35.52
CA LYS A 147 26.12 -6.14 36.17
C LYS A 147 25.78 -5.95 37.65
N TYR A 148 24.49 -5.93 38.02
CA TYR A 148 24.09 -5.77 39.43
C TYR A 148 24.36 -7.03 40.24
N THR A 149 24.24 -8.21 39.66
CA THR A 149 24.59 -9.47 40.33
C THR A 149 26.10 -9.57 40.60
N GLU A 150 26.95 -9.21 39.65
CA GLU A 150 28.41 -9.15 39.82
C GLU A 150 28.81 -8.13 40.90
N ARG A 151 28.20 -6.94 40.88
CA ARG A 151 28.45 -5.91 41.90
C ARG A 151 27.95 -6.33 43.27
N SER A 152 26.84 -7.07 43.36
CA SER A 152 26.34 -7.64 44.61
C SER A 152 27.33 -8.64 45.23
N ALA A 153 28.00 -9.44 44.39
CA ALA A 153 28.98 -10.43 44.85
C ALA A 153 30.25 -9.81 45.46
N THR A 154 30.68 -8.65 44.94
CA THR A 154 31.95 -7.99 45.30
C THR A 154 31.80 -6.84 46.31
N SER A 155 30.56 -6.47 46.68
CA SER A 155 30.28 -5.30 47.51
C SER A 155 30.16 -5.58 49.01
N ASN A 156 30.37 -4.53 49.82
CA ASN A 156 30.11 -4.51 51.26
C ASN A 156 28.64 -4.93 51.59
N PRO A 157 28.38 -5.69 52.68
CA PRO A 157 27.06 -6.15 53.11
C PRO A 157 25.87 -5.20 52.93
N GLN A 158 25.99 -3.91 53.25
CA GLN A 158 24.89 -2.94 53.02
C GLN A 158 24.61 -2.69 51.52
N ARG A 159 25.65 -2.52 50.71
CA ARG A 159 25.52 -2.35 49.25
C ARG A 159 25.08 -3.63 48.54
N LYS A 160 25.43 -4.79 49.09
CA LYS A 160 25.00 -6.09 48.61
C LYS A 160 23.48 -6.24 48.65
N LEU A 161 22.83 -5.80 49.74
CA LEU A 161 21.36 -5.79 49.87
C LEU A 161 20.72 -4.85 48.83
N TYR A 162 21.31 -3.67 48.63
CA TYR A 162 20.85 -2.74 47.60
C TYR A 162 20.91 -3.35 46.20
N TYR A 163 22.07 -3.87 45.77
CA TYR A 163 22.21 -4.46 44.44
C TYR A 163 21.36 -5.72 44.25
N ARG A 164 21.15 -6.51 45.31
CA ARG A 164 20.22 -7.65 45.27
C ARG A 164 18.79 -7.18 45.00
N LYS A 165 18.31 -6.16 45.72
CA LYS A 165 16.96 -5.60 45.53
C LYS A 165 16.78 -5.01 44.11
N VAL A 166 17.79 -4.30 43.60
CA VAL A 166 17.76 -3.78 42.23
C VAL A 166 17.70 -4.92 41.22
N ALA A 167 18.54 -5.96 41.38
CA ALA A 167 18.53 -7.11 40.48
C ALA A 167 17.19 -7.88 40.50
N GLU A 168 16.53 -7.99 41.65
CA GLU A 168 15.20 -8.58 41.77
C GLU A 168 14.15 -7.75 41.00
N ASN A 169 14.11 -6.43 41.20
CA ASN A 169 13.20 -5.56 40.46
C ASN A 169 13.45 -5.61 38.93
N THR A 170 14.71 -5.67 38.50
CA THR A 170 15.04 -5.78 37.07
C THR A 170 14.58 -7.14 36.50
N ARG A 171 14.65 -8.23 37.28
CA ARG A 171 14.11 -9.54 36.87
C ARG A 171 12.60 -9.53 36.72
N GLU A 172 11.89 -8.85 37.63
CA GLU A 172 10.44 -8.66 37.53
C GLU A 172 10.08 -7.92 36.24
N ARG A 173 10.79 -6.83 35.91
CA ARG A 173 10.59 -6.11 34.66
C ARG A 173 10.84 -6.97 33.40
N ILE A 174 11.86 -7.84 33.44
CA ILE A 174 12.12 -8.80 32.34
C ILE A 174 10.93 -9.75 32.17
N SER A 175 10.28 -10.18 33.27
CA SER A 175 9.11 -11.04 33.21
C SER A 175 7.92 -10.36 32.53
N GLU A 176 7.66 -9.08 32.85
CA GLU A 176 6.62 -8.26 32.21
C GLU A 176 6.86 -8.11 30.71
N VAL A 177 8.10 -7.78 30.31
CA VAL A 177 8.51 -7.63 28.91
C VAL A 177 8.33 -8.96 28.15
N ASN A 178 8.70 -10.09 28.75
CA ASN A 178 8.48 -11.41 28.13
C ASN A 178 6.99 -11.73 27.95
N ASP A 179 6.14 -11.34 28.90
CA ASP A 179 4.68 -11.51 28.79
C ASP A 179 4.08 -10.61 27.71
N GLU A 180 4.55 -9.36 27.57
CA GLU A 180 4.17 -8.48 26.46
C GLU A 180 4.60 -9.05 25.10
N LEU A 181 5.83 -9.55 24.99
CA LEU A 181 6.34 -10.22 23.79
C LEU A 181 5.48 -11.44 23.42
N LYS A 182 5.07 -12.24 24.43
CA LYS A 182 4.23 -13.42 24.23
C LYS A 182 2.81 -13.07 23.79
N LYS A 183 2.22 -12.01 24.33
CA LYS A 183 0.91 -11.49 23.90
C LYS A 183 0.96 -11.04 22.44
N LEU A 184 1.94 -10.21 22.10
CA LEU A 184 2.17 -9.74 20.72
C LEU A 184 2.44 -10.88 19.74
N GLY A 185 3.18 -11.91 20.16
CA GLY A 185 3.45 -13.10 19.33
C GLY A 185 2.25 -14.01 19.11
N ARG A 186 1.29 -14.07 20.05
CA ARG A 186 0.05 -14.83 19.89
C ARG A 186 -0.96 -14.15 18.98
N GLU A 187 -1.00 -12.81 18.98
CA GLU A 187 -1.85 -12.02 18.08
C GLU A 187 -1.37 -12.06 16.61
N ALA A 188 -0.16 -12.53 16.36
CA ALA A 188 0.45 -12.61 15.03
C ALA A 188 0.26 -13.98 14.33
N ARG A 189 -0.35 -14.97 15.01
CA ARG A 189 -0.73 -16.28 14.45
C ARG A 189 -2.22 -16.33 14.19
#